data_AF-G3WC12-F1
#
_entry.id   AF-G3WC12-F1
#
_cell.length_a   1.000
_cell.length_b   1.000
_cell.length_c   1.000
_cell.angle_alpha   90.00
_cell.angle_beta   90.00
_cell.angle_gamma   90.00
#
_symmetry.space_group_name_H-M   'P 1'
#
loop_
_entity.id
_entity.type
_entity.pdbx_description
1 polymer ?
#
loop_
_entity_poly.entity_id
_entity_poly.type
_entity_poly.pdbx_seq_one_letter_code
_entity_poly.pdbx_strand_id
1 'polypeptide(L)'
;MAHIRLLIKLFCKKLFHHKKLWKFGAVIFFFMVFLILMQREVSVQDSKDVSGMEKNKNKMFDLMIEAVNNIKDVMPKLQIKAPVRQNNNAGDRPCLQGYYTAAELKPFLDRPPQDSNAPGASGKSFKPENLSPEEQKEKENGEAKHCFNAFVSDRISLHRDLGPDTRPPECIEQKFKRCPSLPTTSVIIIFHNEAWSTLLRTVHSVLYSSPAILLKEIILVDDASEDEYLHDKLDEYVKQFQIVKIVRQKERQGLINARLLGASVATAETLTFLDSHCECFYGWLEPLLARIAENYTAVVSPDIASIDLNTFEFNKPSPYGYNHNRGNFDWSLSFGWESLPEHERQRRKDETYPIRTPTFAGGLFSISKEYFEYIGTYDEEMKIWGGENIEMSFRVWQCGGQLEIMPCSVVGHVFRSKSPHSFPKGTQVIARNQVRLAEVWMDEFKEIFYRRNTEAAKIVKQKTFGDISKRLEIKHRLQCKNFTWYLNNVYPEIYVPDLNPVISGYIQNKGRHLCLDVGENNLGGKPLIMYTCHGLGGNQDSFLHSILNILRNMKLGIASSRSYVFMLFKARFS
;
A
#
# COMPACT_ATOMS: atom_id res chain seq x y z
N MET A 1 1.81 -117.14 5.26
CA MET A 1 1.09 -115.90 5.65
C MET A 1 2.04 -114.73 6.01
N ALA A 2 3.13 -114.50 5.28
CA ALA A 2 4.02 -113.35 5.52
C ALA A 2 4.06 -112.34 4.35
N HIS A 3 3.64 -112.73 3.14
CA HIS A 3 3.69 -111.86 1.95
C HIS A 3 2.43 -111.02 1.69
N ILE A 4 1.29 -111.31 2.33
CA ILE A 4 0.03 -110.58 2.10
C ILE A 4 -0.05 -109.28 2.93
N ARG A 5 0.67 -109.19 4.06
CA ARG A 5 0.67 -107.98 4.91
C ARG A 5 1.59 -106.86 4.38
N LEU A 6 2.52 -107.17 3.48
CA LEU A 6 3.48 -106.18 2.96
C LEU A 6 2.93 -105.40 1.74
N LEU A 7 2.09 -106.04 0.91
CA LEU A 7 1.48 -105.43 -0.28
C LEU A 7 0.40 -104.38 0.07
N ILE A 8 -0.35 -104.58 1.16
CA ILE A 8 -1.39 -103.64 1.60
C ILE A 8 -0.77 -102.34 2.18
N LYS A 9 0.41 -102.42 2.83
CA LYS A 9 1.10 -101.23 3.37
C LYS A 9 1.75 -100.35 2.30
N LEU A 10 2.11 -100.91 1.14
CA LEU A 10 2.70 -100.15 0.03
C LEU A 10 1.63 -99.44 -0.85
N PHE A 11 0.42 -99.99 -0.93
CA PHE A 11 -0.69 -99.35 -1.67
C PHE A 11 -1.30 -98.16 -0.94
N CYS A 12 -1.39 -98.19 0.40
CA CYS A 12 -1.92 -97.08 1.20
C CYS A 12 -0.97 -95.86 1.29
N LYS A 13 0.35 -96.03 1.06
CA LYS A 13 1.31 -94.92 1.08
C LYS A 13 1.33 -94.07 -0.20
N LYS A 14 0.89 -94.62 -1.35
CA LYS A 14 0.81 -93.88 -2.63
C LYS A 14 -0.49 -93.07 -2.78
N LEU A 15 -1.59 -93.45 -2.11
CA LEU A 15 -2.84 -92.69 -2.13
C LEU A 15 -2.86 -91.44 -1.23
N PHE A 16 -1.96 -91.35 -0.23
CA PHE A 16 -1.90 -90.22 0.70
C PHE A 16 -1.11 -89.01 0.18
N HIS A 17 -0.31 -89.18 -0.87
CA HIS A 17 0.49 -88.08 -1.46
C HIS A 17 -0.33 -87.22 -2.44
N HIS A 18 -1.28 -87.81 -3.17
CA HIS A 18 -2.15 -87.08 -4.10
C HIS A 18 -3.21 -86.21 -3.41
N LYS A 19 -3.67 -86.56 -2.20
CA LYS A 19 -4.65 -85.74 -1.46
C LYS A 19 -4.06 -84.46 -0.82
N LYS A 20 -2.72 -84.35 -0.71
CA LYS A 20 -2.06 -83.17 -0.13
C LYS A 20 -1.75 -82.08 -1.16
N LEU A 21 -1.48 -82.44 -2.43
CA LEU A 21 -1.26 -81.47 -3.50
C LEU A 21 -2.54 -80.71 -3.92
N TRP A 22 -3.70 -81.37 -3.92
CA TRP A 22 -4.95 -80.72 -4.32
C TRP A 22 -5.41 -79.64 -3.32
N LYS A 23 -5.13 -79.85 -2.03
CA LYS A 23 -5.41 -78.85 -0.98
C LYS A 23 -4.53 -77.61 -1.10
N PHE A 24 -3.28 -77.74 -1.55
CA PHE A 24 -2.39 -76.59 -1.78
C PHE A 24 -2.80 -75.79 -3.03
N GLY A 25 -3.19 -76.49 -4.12
CA GLY A 25 -3.70 -75.82 -5.32
C GLY A 25 -4.99 -75.04 -5.08
N ALA A 26 -5.91 -75.59 -4.28
CA ALA A 26 -7.15 -74.90 -3.93
C ALA A 26 -6.91 -73.62 -3.10
N VAL A 27 -5.99 -73.64 -2.14
CA VAL A 27 -5.68 -72.46 -1.31
C VAL A 27 -5.06 -71.33 -2.14
N ILE A 28 -4.16 -71.65 -3.08
CA ILE A 28 -3.56 -70.65 -3.98
C ILE A 28 -4.62 -70.06 -4.92
N PHE A 29 -5.53 -70.89 -5.43
CA PHE A 29 -6.63 -70.43 -6.28
C PHE A 29 -7.59 -69.49 -5.53
N PHE A 30 -8.00 -69.84 -4.31
CA PHE A 30 -8.84 -68.97 -3.49
C PHE A 30 -8.14 -67.67 -3.09
N PHE A 31 -6.83 -67.69 -2.85
CA PHE A 31 -6.05 -66.49 -2.56
C PHE A 31 -5.92 -65.55 -3.77
N MET A 32 -5.71 -66.09 -4.97
CA MET A 32 -5.72 -65.32 -6.23
C MET A 32 -7.10 -64.72 -6.52
N VAL A 33 -8.18 -65.48 -6.34
CA VAL A 33 -9.55 -64.97 -6.50
C VAL A 33 -9.85 -63.87 -5.48
N PHE A 34 -9.41 -64.02 -4.23
CA PHE A 34 -9.55 -63.00 -3.20
C PHE A 34 -8.79 -61.71 -3.55
N LEU A 35 -7.55 -61.80 -4.08
CA LEU A 35 -6.79 -60.63 -4.53
C LEU A 35 -7.46 -59.92 -5.72
N ILE A 36 -8.04 -60.67 -6.67
CA ILE A 36 -8.78 -60.10 -7.81
C ILE A 36 -10.07 -59.41 -7.33
N LEU A 37 -10.77 -59.99 -6.35
CA LEU A 37 -11.96 -59.38 -5.76
C LEU A 37 -11.62 -58.11 -4.97
N MET A 38 -10.51 -58.10 -4.22
CA MET A 38 -10.02 -56.91 -3.51
C MET A 38 -9.58 -55.80 -4.48
N GLN A 39 -8.90 -56.11 -5.59
CA GLN A 39 -8.59 -55.11 -6.62
C GLN A 39 -9.84 -54.57 -7.32
N ARG A 40 -10.89 -55.39 -7.47
CA ARG A 40 -12.16 -54.98 -8.07
C ARG A 40 -13.00 -54.12 -7.11
N GLU A 41 -12.95 -54.38 -5.81
CA GLU A 41 -13.57 -53.51 -4.80
C GLU A 41 -12.85 -52.15 -4.71
N VAL A 42 -11.50 -52.11 -4.72
CA VAL A 42 -10.74 -50.85 -4.71
C VAL A 42 -10.97 -50.01 -5.98
N SER A 43 -11.09 -50.63 -7.16
CA SER A 43 -11.38 -49.89 -8.41
C SER A 43 -12.83 -49.41 -8.53
N VAL A 44 -13.79 -50.04 -7.84
CA VAL A 44 -15.20 -49.63 -7.87
C VAL A 44 -15.52 -48.60 -6.78
N GLN A 45 -14.81 -48.63 -5.64
CA GLN A 45 -14.93 -47.63 -4.58
C GLN A 45 -14.39 -46.25 -5.00
N ASP A 46 -13.25 -46.20 -5.70
CA ASP A 46 -12.58 -44.93 -6.08
C ASP A 46 -13.40 -44.08 -7.08
N SER A 47 -14.23 -44.72 -7.92
CA SER A 47 -15.07 -43.98 -8.89
C SER A 47 -16.39 -43.45 -8.29
N LYS A 48 -16.90 -44.07 -7.23
CA LYS A 48 -18.15 -43.65 -6.57
C LYS A 48 -17.92 -42.67 -5.42
N ASP A 49 -16.82 -42.79 -4.67
CA ASP A 49 -16.53 -41.87 -3.56
C ASP A 49 -16.07 -40.48 -4.02
N VAL A 50 -15.40 -40.37 -5.18
CA VAL A 50 -14.99 -39.05 -5.72
C VAL A 50 -16.19 -38.22 -6.16
N SER A 51 -17.18 -38.82 -6.84
CA SER A 51 -18.39 -38.10 -7.28
C SER A 51 -19.37 -37.79 -6.12
N GLY A 52 -19.38 -38.64 -5.08
CA GLY A 52 -20.17 -38.43 -3.87
C GLY A 52 -19.58 -37.37 -2.94
N MET A 53 -18.25 -37.33 -2.78
CA MET A 53 -17.57 -36.30 -2.00
C MET A 53 -17.65 -34.92 -2.66
N GLU A 54 -17.61 -34.83 -3.99
CA GLU A 54 -17.71 -33.55 -4.70
C GLU A 54 -19.13 -32.97 -4.63
N LYS A 55 -20.16 -33.83 -4.78
CA LYS A 55 -21.56 -33.42 -4.54
C LYS A 55 -21.83 -33.07 -3.08
N ASN A 56 -21.31 -33.82 -2.11
CA ASN A 56 -21.52 -33.51 -0.69
C ASN A 56 -20.72 -32.29 -0.22
N LYS A 57 -19.51 -32.05 -0.75
CA LYS A 57 -18.77 -30.80 -0.54
C LYS A 57 -19.51 -29.62 -1.11
N ASN A 58 -20.01 -29.72 -2.35
CA ASN A 58 -20.78 -28.64 -2.97
C ASN A 58 -22.09 -28.39 -2.21
N LYS A 59 -22.80 -29.43 -1.77
CA LYS A 59 -24.01 -29.28 -0.95
C LYS A 59 -23.72 -28.68 0.44
N MET A 60 -22.59 -29.02 1.05
CA MET A 60 -22.15 -28.43 2.32
C MET A 60 -21.65 -27.00 2.14
N PHE A 61 -21.01 -26.68 1.00
CA PHE A 61 -20.65 -25.31 0.60
C PHE A 61 -21.88 -24.47 0.31
N ASP A 62 -22.88 -25.02 -0.39
CA ASP A 62 -24.15 -24.34 -0.67
C ASP A 62 -24.93 -24.11 0.62
N LEU A 63 -25.00 -25.10 1.52
CA LEU A 63 -25.59 -24.94 2.85
C LEU A 63 -24.80 -23.94 3.73
N MET A 64 -23.46 -23.89 3.62
CA MET A 64 -22.65 -22.88 4.30
C MET A 64 -22.84 -21.49 3.70
N ILE A 65 -22.95 -21.36 2.38
CA ILE A 65 -23.22 -20.09 1.69
C ILE A 65 -24.63 -19.61 2.01
N GLU A 66 -25.62 -20.51 2.05
CA GLU A 66 -26.99 -20.21 2.43
C GLU A 66 -27.10 -19.86 3.93
N ALA A 67 -26.35 -20.54 4.81
CA ALA A 67 -26.23 -20.18 6.21
C ALA A 67 -25.51 -18.83 6.41
N VAL A 68 -24.45 -18.53 5.64
CA VAL A 68 -23.73 -17.26 5.68
C VAL A 68 -24.59 -16.12 5.12
N ASN A 69 -25.36 -16.36 4.07
CA ASN A 69 -26.31 -15.39 3.51
C ASN A 69 -27.48 -15.14 4.48
N ASN A 70 -28.01 -16.18 5.13
CA ASN A 70 -29.02 -16.03 6.19
C ASN A 70 -28.46 -15.33 7.44
N ILE A 71 -27.18 -15.53 7.80
CA ILE A 71 -26.52 -14.78 8.88
C ILE A 71 -26.29 -13.32 8.48
N LYS A 72 -26.02 -13.04 7.20
CA LYS A 72 -25.89 -11.67 6.67
C LYS A 72 -27.20 -10.88 6.78
N ASP A 73 -28.34 -11.56 6.70
CA ASP A 73 -29.68 -10.98 6.91
C ASP A 73 -30.11 -10.89 8.39
N VAL A 74 -29.41 -11.59 9.30
CA VAL A 74 -29.71 -11.62 10.75
C VAL A 74 -28.69 -10.85 11.60
N MET A 75 -27.55 -10.44 11.03
CA MET A 75 -26.63 -9.51 11.70
C MET A 75 -27.31 -8.13 11.80
N PRO A 76 -27.58 -7.59 13.00
CA PRO A 76 -27.92 -6.19 13.11
C PRO A 76 -26.78 -5.43 12.44
N LYS A 77 -27.12 -4.53 11.52
CA LYS A 77 -26.19 -3.57 10.92
C LYS A 77 -25.52 -2.80 12.07
N LEU A 78 -24.44 -3.35 12.64
CA LEU A 78 -23.45 -2.65 13.44
C LEU A 78 -22.60 -1.81 12.47
N GLN A 79 -23.31 -1.02 11.65
CA GLN A 79 -22.78 0.19 11.06
C GLN A 79 -22.42 1.06 12.25
N ILE A 80 -21.12 1.26 12.45
CA ILE A 80 -20.65 2.42 13.19
C ILE A 80 -21.32 3.57 12.43
N LYS A 81 -22.34 4.19 13.03
CA LYS A 81 -22.91 5.40 12.45
C LYS A 81 -21.74 6.35 12.32
N ALA A 82 -21.52 6.88 11.11
CA ALA A 82 -20.58 7.97 10.93
C ALA A 82 -20.84 8.97 12.07
N PRO A 83 -19.79 9.44 12.78
CA PRO A 83 -19.98 10.30 13.93
C PRO A 83 -20.97 11.43 13.57
N VAL A 84 -21.92 11.71 14.45
CA VAL A 84 -22.87 12.79 14.21
C VAL A 84 -22.09 14.08 14.48
N ARG A 85 -21.89 14.91 13.46
CA ARG A 85 -21.28 16.23 13.60
C ARG A 85 -22.03 16.98 14.70
N GLN A 86 -21.36 17.29 15.81
CA GLN A 86 -21.95 18.16 16.82
C GLN A 86 -21.90 19.56 16.24
N ASN A 87 -23.04 20.07 15.77
CA ASN A 87 -23.19 21.46 15.34
C ASN A 87 -23.05 22.39 16.54
N ASN A 88 -21.82 22.56 17.04
CA ASN A 88 -21.50 23.56 18.04
C ASN A 88 -20.99 24.82 17.31
N ASN A 89 -21.90 25.78 17.10
CA ASN A 89 -21.60 27.19 16.86
C ASN A 89 -20.69 27.56 15.68
N ALA A 90 -21.03 27.14 14.46
CA ALA A 90 -20.67 27.92 13.27
C ALA A 90 -21.95 28.59 12.77
N GLY A 91 -22.07 29.91 12.95
CA GLY A 91 -23.26 30.67 12.57
C GLY A 91 -23.73 30.28 11.17
N ASP A 92 -25.03 30.03 11.03
CA ASP A 92 -25.69 29.51 9.81
C ASP A 92 -25.16 30.23 8.57
N ARG A 93 -24.18 29.63 7.88
CA ARG A 93 -23.77 30.12 6.57
C ARG A 93 -24.99 29.93 5.67
N PRO A 94 -25.53 30.99 5.06
CA PRO A 94 -26.69 30.84 4.20
C PRO A 94 -26.36 29.84 3.08
N CYS A 95 -27.10 28.74 3.04
CA CYS A 95 -27.03 27.70 2.02
C CYS A 95 -27.48 28.30 0.68
N LEU A 96 -26.53 28.89 -0.04
CA LEU A 96 -26.78 29.48 -1.36
C LEU A 96 -27.10 28.37 -2.36
N GLN A 97 -28.07 28.62 -3.23
CA GLN A 97 -28.46 27.68 -4.28
C GLN A 97 -27.51 27.76 -5.49
N GLY A 98 -27.51 26.69 -6.30
CA GLY A 98 -26.74 26.61 -7.54
C GLY A 98 -25.26 26.24 -7.33
N TYR A 99 -24.45 26.60 -8.33
CA TYR A 99 -23.04 26.21 -8.43
C TYR A 99 -22.13 27.44 -8.45
N TYR A 100 -20.93 27.31 -7.88
CA TYR A 100 -19.90 28.34 -7.97
C TYR A 100 -19.58 28.66 -9.44
N THR A 101 -19.44 29.94 -9.74
CA THR A 101 -19.01 30.45 -11.05
C THR A 101 -17.49 30.44 -11.15
N ALA A 102 -16.96 30.48 -12.38
CA ALA A 102 -15.51 30.58 -12.60
C ALA A 102 -14.91 31.87 -11.99
N ALA A 103 -15.69 32.95 -11.91
CA ALA A 103 -15.26 34.20 -11.29
C ALA A 103 -15.12 34.07 -9.76
N GLU A 104 -16.02 33.34 -9.11
CA GLU A 104 -15.92 33.04 -7.67
C GLU A 104 -14.74 32.09 -7.36
N LEU A 105 -14.42 31.19 -8.29
CA LEU A 105 -13.31 30.23 -8.16
C LEU A 105 -11.98 30.75 -8.74
N LYS A 106 -11.84 32.06 -8.94
CA LYS A 106 -10.58 32.66 -9.37
C LYS A 106 -9.45 32.35 -8.36
N PRO A 107 -8.23 31.98 -8.81
CA PRO A 107 -7.12 31.70 -7.90
C PRO A 107 -6.76 32.90 -7.03
N PHE A 108 -6.06 32.64 -5.91
CA PHE A 108 -5.58 33.68 -5.01
C PHE A 108 -4.64 34.66 -5.70
N LEU A 109 -3.76 34.17 -6.57
CA LEU A 109 -2.87 34.98 -7.39
C LEU A 109 -3.00 34.61 -8.87
N ASP A 110 -2.97 35.60 -9.75
CA ASP A 110 -2.91 35.37 -11.19
C ASP A 110 -1.48 34.97 -11.60
N ARG A 111 -1.35 33.90 -12.38
CA ARG A 111 -0.05 33.45 -12.89
C ARG A 111 0.50 34.50 -13.89
N PRO A 112 1.75 34.97 -13.74
CA PRO A 112 2.35 35.88 -14.70
C PRO A 112 2.51 35.21 -16.08
N PRO A 113 2.60 35.98 -17.18
CA PRO A 113 2.90 35.43 -18.49
C PRO A 113 4.18 34.58 -18.46
N GLN A 114 4.13 33.40 -19.07
CA GLN A 114 5.27 32.49 -19.16
C GLN A 114 5.89 32.55 -20.56
N ASP A 115 7.21 32.44 -20.64
CA ASP A 115 7.91 32.23 -21.90
C ASP A 115 7.84 30.74 -22.27
N SER A 116 7.23 30.43 -23.42
CA SER A 116 7.04 29.07 -23.91
C SER A 116 8.36 28.36 -24.26
N ASN A 117 9.44 29.12 -24.44
CA ASN A 117 10.78 28.62 -24.75
C ASN A 117 11.69 28.53 -23.50
N ALA A 118 11.23 28.99 -22.34
CA ALA A 118 12.00 28.92 -21.11
C ALA A 118 12.24 27.46 -20.66
N PRO A 119 13.32 27.19 -19.91
CA PRO A 119 13.59 25.85 -19.38
C PRO A 119 12.40 25.29 -18.58
N GLY A 120 11.96 24.08 -18.93
CA GLY A 120 10.86 23.39 -18.27
C GLY A 120 9.47 24.02 -18.47
N ALA A 121 9.32 24.97 -19.41
CA ALA A 121 8.04 25.61 -19.69
C ALA A 121 6.94 24.59 -20.02
N SER A 122 5.72 24.86 -19.53
CA SER A 122 4.53 24.03 -19.76
C SER A 122 4.67 22.57 -19.35
N GLY A 123 5.48 22.24 -18.34
CA GLY A 123 5.60 20.85 -17.88
C GLY A 123 6.71 20.03 -18.53
N LYS A 124 7.42 20.57 -19.53
CA LYS A 124 8.33 19.79 -20.39
C LYS A 124 9.63 19.41 -19.68
N SER A 125 10.30 18.35 -20.14
CA SER A 125 11.64 18.01 -19.67
C SER A 125 12.65 19.11 -19.98
N PHE A 126 13.51 19.42 -19.01
CA PHE A 126 14.69 20.24 -19.21
C PHE A 126 15.95 19.38 -19.06
N LYS A 127 16.72 19.28 -20.14
CA LYS A 127 18.00 18.56 -20.17
C LYS A 127 19.09 19.54 -20.56
N PRO A 128 19.91 20.01 -19.62
CA PRO A 128 21.00 20.92 -19.95
C PRO A 128 22.06 20.18 -20.77
N GLU A 129 22.49 20.79 -21.88
CA GLU A 129 23.54 20.28 -22.76
C GLU A 129 24.83 21.09 -22.56
N ASN A 130 25.99 20.45 -22.75
CA ASN A 130 27.32 21.10 -22.74
C ASN A 130 27.63 21.91 -21.47
N LEU A 131 27.39 21.32 -20.30
CA LEU A 131 27.74 21.95 -19.01
C LEU A 131 29.24 22.21 -18.91
N SER A 132 29.61 23.41 -18.47
CA SER A 132 30.98 23.72 -18.05
C SER A 132 31.41 22.86 -16.85
N PRO A 133 32.71 22.69 -16.58
CA PRO A 133 33.19 21.96 -15.41
C PRO A 133 32.62 22.50 -14.08
N GLU A 134 32.43 23.81 -13.97
CA GLU A 134 31.84 24.46 -12.81
C GLU A 134 30.35 24.11 -12.64
N GLU A 135 29.57 24.16 -13.73
CA GLU A 135 28.15 23.81 -13.73
C GLU A 135 27.92 22.33 -13.46
N GLN A 136 28.79 21.46 -14.00
CA GLN A 136 28.74 20.03 -13.71
C GLN A 136 28.94 19.76 -12.22
N LYS A 137 29.86 20.49 -11.57
CA LYS A 137 30.08 20.42 -10.11
C LYS A 137 28.90 20.97 -9.32
N GLU A 138 28.28 22.07 -9.76
CA GLU A 138 27.05 22.62 -9.16
C GLU A 138 25.92 21.57 -9.19
N LYS A 139 25.73 20.92 -10.34
CA LYS A 139 24.76 19.83 -10.52
C LYS A 139 25.02 18.66 -9.58
N GLU A 140 26.24 18.14 -9.55
CA GLU A 140 26.63 17.02 -8.68
C GLU A 140 26.42 17.33 -7.19
N ASN A 141 26.74 18.56 -6.77
CA ASN A 141 26.49 19.01 -5.39
C ASN A 141 24.99 19.06 -5.07
N GLY A 142 24.17 19.56 -6.00
CA GLY A 142 22.72 19.60 -5.87
C GLY A 142 22.10 18.21 -5.75
N GLU A 143 22.52 17.27 -6.61
CA GLU A 143 22.08 15.88 -6.57
C GLU A 143 22.50 15.18 -5.27
N ALA A 144 23.73 15.39 -4.81
CA ALA A 144 24.22 14.82 -3.56
C ALA A 144 23.46 15.34 -2.33
N LYS A 145 23.12 16.63 -2.30
CA LYS A 145 22.43 17.27 -1.17
C LYS A 145 20.94 16.95 -1.15
N HIS A 146 20.27 17.04 -2.30
CA HIS A 146 18.81 17.01 -2.35
C HIS A 146 18.24 15.70 -2.90
N CYS A 147 19.08 14.79 -3.43
CA CYS A 147 18.66 13.54 -4.09
C CYS A 147 17.74 13.76 -5.31
N PHE A 148 17.81 14.95 -5.92
CA PHE A 148 17.23 15.32 -7.21
C PHE A 148 18.12 16.40 -7.86
N ASN A 149 17.92 16.67 -9.15
CA ASN A 149 18.72 17.62 -9.91
C ASN A 149 18.31 19.09 -9.59
N ALA A 150 18.84 19.62 -8.48
CA ALA A 150 18.57 21.00 -8.05
C ALA A 150 19.06 22.05 -9.06
N PHE A 151 20.16 21.78 -9.78
CA PHE A 151 20.67 22.64 -10.85
C PHE A 151 19.63 22.90 -11.94
N VAL A 152 18.89 21.85 -12.33
CA VAL A 152 17.76 21.94 -13.28
C VAL A 152 16.61 22.73 -12.65
N SER A 153 16.25 22.43 -11.40
CA SER A 153 15.19 23.16 -10.70
C SER A 153 15.46 24.66 -10.61
N ASP A 154 16.70 25.06 -10.30
CA ASP A 154 17.06 26.48 -10.11
C ASP A 154 16.97 27.31 -11.39
N ARG A 155 16.99 26.65 -12.56
CA ARG A 155 16.86 27.27 -13.89
C ARG A 155 15.43 27.19 -14.46
N ILE A 156 14.52 26.53 -13.76
CA ILE A 156 13.09 26.45 -14.12
C ILE A 156 12.32 27.50 -13.33
N SER A 157 11.46 28.25 -14.02
CA SER A 157 10.59 29.28 -13.42
C SER A 157 9.84 28.76 -12.17
N LEU A 158 9.79 29.58 -11.10
CA LEU A 158 8.94 29.33 -9.94
C LEU A 158 7.45 29.44 -10.29
N HIS A 159 7.14 30.05 -11.44
CA HIS A 159 5.79 30.39 -11.89
C HIS A 159 5.32 29.55 -13.08
N ARG A 160 6.10 28.52 -13.48
CA ARG A 160 5.82 27.74 -14.69
C ARG A 160 4.37 27.26 -14.74
N ASP A 161 3.76 27.36 -15.92
CA ASP A 161 2.53 26.66 -16.19
C ASP A 161 2.79 25.18 -16.49
N LEU A 162 1.72 24.39 -16.50
CA LEU A 162 1.77 22.96 -16.81
C LEU A 162 1.13 22.67 -18.18
N GLY A 163 1.10 23.67 -19.06
CA GLY A 163 0.49 23.60 -20.39
C GLY A 163 -1.03 23.55 -20.35
N PRO A 164 -1.68 22.95 -21.37
CA PRO A 164 -3.13 22.80 -21.39
C PRO A 164 -3.60 21.82 -20.31
N ASP A 165 -4.85 21.99 -19.87
CA ASP A 165 -5.52 21.02 -18.99
C ASP A 165 -5.83 19.75 -19.79
N THR A 166 -5.19 18.64 -19.42
CA THR A 166 -5.32 17.33 -20.06
C THR A 166 -6.07 16.32 -19.20
N ARG A 167 -6.77 16.77 -18.16
CA ARG A 167 -7.64 15.91 -17.36
C ARG A 167 -8.83 15.39 -18.21
N PRO A 168 -9.49 14.32 -17.76
CA PRO A 168 -10.75 13.88 -18.35
C PRO A 168 -11.77 15.03 -18.47
N PRO A 169 -12.55 15.11 -19.57
CA PRO A 169 -13.48 16.23 -19.81
C PRO A 169 -14.44 16.48 -18.64
N GLU A 170 -14.95 15.42 -18.01
CA GLU A 170 -15.85 15.52 -16.86
C GLU A 170 -15.21 16.22 -15.65
N CYS A 171 -13.89 16.16 -15.50
CA CYS A 171 -13.16 16.87 -14.45
C CYS A 171 -13.04 18.37 -14.76
N ILE A 172 -12.86 18.73 -16.03
CA ILE A 172 -12.76 20.12 -16.49
C ILE A 172 -14.14 20.79 -16.41
N GLU A 173 -15.19 20.04 -16.75
CA GLU A 173 -16.56 20.53 -16.79
C GLU A 173 -17.25 20.51 -15.41
N GLN A 174 -16.66 19.82 -14.43
CA GLN A 174 -17.23 19.63 -13.09
C GLN A 174 -17.67 20.96 -12.46
N LYS A 175 -18.88 20.96 -11.89
CA LYS A 175 -19.45 22.10 -11.15
C LYS A 175 -19.61 21.74 -9.68
N PHE A 176 -19.26 22.69 -8.81
CA PHE A 176 -19.32 22.52 -7.37
C PHE A 176 -20.53 23.26 -6.79
N LYS A 177 -21.37 22.54 -6.05
CA LYS A 177 -22.56 23.11 -5.42
C LYS A 177 -22.16 24.12 -4.35
N ARG A 178 -22.94 25.18 -4.19
CA ARG A 178 -22.79 26.12 -3.06
C ARG A 178 -23.36 25.59 -1.75
N CYS A 179 -24.12 24.48 -1.80
CA CYS A 179 -24.68 23.84 -0.62
C CYS A 179 -24.54 22.30 -0.69
N PRO A 180 -23.86 21.66 0.30
CA PRO A 180 -23.06 22.33 1.34
C PRO A 180 -21.95 23.20 0.71
N SER A 181 -21.61 24.30 1.37
CA SER A 181 -20.55 25.20 0.87
C SER A 181 -19.20 24.49 0.91
N LEU A 182 -18.35 24.74 -0.08
CA LEU A 182 -16.96 24.30 -0.03
C LEU A 182 -16.29 24.88 1.24
N PRO A 183 -15.66 24.03 2.08
CA PRO A 183 -14.97 24.50 3.27
C PRO A 183 -13.71 25.27 2.90
N THR A 184 -13.28 26.16 3.77
CA THR A 184 -11.93 26.78 3.67
C THR A 184 -10.86 25.79 4.10
N THR A 185 -9.65 25.88 3.52
CA THR A 185 -8.51 25.03 3.86
C THR A 185 -7.28 25.81 4.35
N SER A 186 -6.53 25.20 5.26
CA SER A 186 -5.16 25.59 5.62
C SER A 186 -4.22 24.63 4.91
N VAL A 187 -3.42 25.13 3.97
CA VAL A 187 -2.41 24.30 3.30
C VAL A 187 -1.17 24.25 4.19
N ILE A 188 -0.76 23.05 4.61
CA ILE A 188 0.37 22.83 5.51
C ILE A 188 1.49 22.14 4.73
N ILE A 189 2.63 22.81 4.62
CA ILE A 189 3.82 22.31 3.91
C ILE A 189 4.96 22.19 4.92
N ILE A 190 5.47 20.98 5.08
CA ILE A 190 6.57 20.68 5.99
C ILE A 190 7.85 20.63 5.16
N PHE A 191 8.93 21.23 5.66
CA PHE A 191 10.22 21.18 5.00
C PHE A 191 11.37 21.03 6.00
N HIS A 192 12.45 20.41 5.53
CA HIS A 192 13.73 20.29 6.25
C HIS A 192 14.85 20.28 5.20
N ASN A 193 15.67 21.33 5.16
CA ASN A 193 16.77 21.49 4.19
C ASN A 193 16.31 21.33 2.72
N GLU A 194 15.13 21.85 2.38
CA GLU A 194 14.61 21.83 1.01
C GLU A 194 15.29 22.89 0.13
N ALA A 195 15.47 22.59 -1.16
CA ALA A 195 15.99 23.58 -2.09
C ALA A 195 15.04 24.79 -2.23
N TRP A 196 15.61 25.99 -2.31
CA TRP A 196 14.83 27.23 -2.43
C TRP A 196 13.86 27.20 -3.61
N SER A 197 14.31 26.70 -4.77
CA SER A 197 13.51 26.67 -5.99
C SER A 197 12.31 25.74 -5.89
N THR A 198 12.46 24.54 -5.33
CA THR A 198 11.36 23.58 -5.17
C THR A 198 10.35 24.06 -4.12
N LEU A 199 10.82 24.49 -2.95
CA LEU A 199 9.95 25.00 -1.88
C LEU A 199 9.08 26.16 -2.36
N LEU A 200 9.68 27.18 -2.98
CA LEU A 200 8.93 28.33 -3.45
C LEU A 200 8.08 28.01 -4.67
N ARG A 201 8.49 27.12 -5.57
CA ARG A 201 7.63 26.66 -6.66
C ARG A 201 6.38 25.99 -6.13
N THR A 202 6.46 25.22 -5.03
CA THR A 202 5.28 24.67 -4.37
C THR A 202 4.37 25.77 -3.81
N VAL A 203 4.91 26.74 -3.08
CA VAL A 203 4.11 27.87 -2.53
C VAL A 203 3.42 28.65 -3.66
N HIS A 204 4.16 29.03 -4.69
CA HIS A 204 3.62 29.71 -5.86
C HIS A 204 2.57 28.88 -6.58
N SER A 205 2.82 27.58 -6.76
CA SER A 205 1.88 26.69 -7.42
C SER A 205 0.54 26.63 -6.69
N VAL A 206 0.54 26.54 -5.35
CA VAL A 206 -0.68 26.63 -4.53
C VAL A 206 -1.39 27.97 -4.75
N LEU A 207 -0.68 29.10 -4.65
CA LEU A 207 -1.26 30.43 -4.85
C LEU A 207 -1.89 30.63 -6.23
N TYR A 208 -1.30 30.05 -7.28
CA TYR A 208 -1.79 30.14 -8.66
C TYR A 208 -2.92 29.18 -9.01
N SER A 209 -3.14 28.14 -8.21
CA SER A 209 -4.07 27.04 -8.56
C SER A 209 -5.19 26.84 -7.53
N SER A 210 -5.12 27.51 -6.38
CA SER A 210 -6.14 27.43 -5.34
C SER A 210 -7.07 28.66 -5.37
N PRO A 211 -8.40 28.47 -5.44
CA PRO A 211 -9.36 29.57 -5.39
C PRO A 211 -9.22 30.44 -4.14
N ALA A 212 -9.26 31.76 -4.32
CA ALA A 212 -9.06 32.73 -3.24
C ALA A 212 -10.06 32.56 -2.08
N ILE A 213 -11.30 32.19 -2.38
CA ILE A 213 -12.35 31.97 -1.38
C ILE A 213 -12.15 30.70 -0.53
N LEU A 214 -11.32 29.76 -0.99
CA LEU A 214 -11.06 28.48 -0.33
C LEU A 214 -9.74 28.48 0.43
N LEU A 215 -8.72 29.17 -0.08
CA LEU A 215 -7.39 29.21 0.51
C LEU A 215 -7.32 30.21 1.67
N LYS A 216 -7.43 29.72 2.91
CA LYS A 216 -7.40 30.56 4.11
C LYS A 216 -5.98 31.02 4.46
N GLU A 217 -5.05 30.09 4.41
CA GLU A 217 -3.64 30.30 4.77
C GLU A 217 -2.75 29.19 4.20
N ILE A 218 -1.46 29.50 4.03
CA ILE A 218 -0.40 28.53 3.77
C ILE A 218 0.54 28.57 4.97
N ILE A 219 0.72 27.43 5.63
CA ILE A 219 1.56 27.27 6.81
C ILE A 219 2.79 26.45 6.40
N LEU A 220 3.93 27.12 6.34
CA LEU A 220 5.23 26.49 6.13
C LEU A 220 5.79 26.09 7.50
N VAL A 221 6.02 24.80 7.72
CA VAL A 221 6.61 24.30 8.97
C VAL A 221 8.04 23.86 8.72
N ASP A 222 8.98 24.60 9.31
CA ASP A 222 10.41 24.28 9.28
C ASP A 222 10.74 23.28 10.39
N ASP A 223 11.09 22.04 10.02
CA ASP A 223 11.56 21.00 10.94
C ASP A 223 13.07 21.14 11.19
N ALA A 224 13.48 22.27 11.76
CA ALA A 224 14.87 22.60 12.10
C ALA A 224 15.84 22.47 10.93
N SER A 225 15.59 23.21 9.84
CA SER A 225 16.55 23.35 8.74
C SER A 225 17.82 24.06 9.20
N GLU A 226 18.94 23.73 8.55
CA GLU A 226 20.28 24.27 8.82
C GLU A 226 20.71 25.30 7.75
N ASP A 227 20.09 25.25 6.58
CA ASP A 227 20.42 26.12 5.46
C ASP A 227 20.01 27.59 5.70
N GLU A 228 20.98 28.51 5.71
CA GLU A 228 20.80 29.94 6.02
C GLU A 228 19.68 30.60 5.19
N TYR A 229 19.58 30.26 3.90
CA TYR A 229 18.57 30.82 3.01
C TYR A 229 17.13 30.45 3.38
N LEU A 230 16.93 29.43 4.23
CA LEU A 230 15.62 29.03 4.73
C LEU A 230 15.21 29.81 5.97
N HIS A 231 16.05 30.64 6.57
CA HIS A 231 15.73 31.45 7.76
C HIS A 231 15.22 32.85 7.36
N ASP A 232 15.95 33.92 7.73
CA ASP A 232 15.51 35.31 7.56
C ASP A 232 15.15 35.65 6.10
N LYS A 233 15.91 35.12 5.14
CA LYS A 233 15.63 35.33 3.70
C LYS A 233 14.25 34.79 3.30
N LEU A 234 13.87 33.62 3.81
CA LEU A 234 12.56 33.03 3.56
C LEU A 234 11.47 33.83 4.29
N ASP A 235 11.71 34.22 5.55
CA ASP A 235 10.78 35.03 6.34
C ASP A 235 10.45 36.35 5.64
N GLU A 236 11.45 37.06 5.11
CA GLU A 236 11.22 38.29 4.35
C GLU A 236 10.51 38.04 3.01
N TYR A 237 10.88 36.99 2.29
CA TYR A 237 10.29 36.68 0.98
C TYR A 237 8.78 36.41 1.07
N VAL A 238 8.33 35.65 2.07
CA VAL A 238 6.93 35.21 2.15
C VAL A 238 5.95 36.30 2.61
N LYS A 239 6.43 37.37 3.25
CA LYS A 239 5.59 38.47 3.76
C LYS A 239 4.70 39.09 2.68
N GLN A 240 5.17 39.13 1.43
CA GLN A 240 4.43 39.71 0.31
C GLN A 240 3.09 39.01 0.02
N PHE A 241 2.94 37.74 0.41
CA PHE A 241 1.73 36.95 0.11
C PHE A 241 0.61 37.11 1.14
N GLN A 242 0.87 37.77 2.29
CA GLN A 242 -0.05 38.04 3.41
C GLN A 242 -0.65 36.82 4.14
N ILE A 243 -0.98 35.75 3.43
CA ILE A 243 -1.59 34.53 3.95
C ILE A 243 -0.59 33.39 4.20
N VAL A 244 0.69 33.61 3.86
CA VAL A 244 1.77 32.64 4.07
C VAL A 244 2.42 32.92 5.42
N LYS A 245 2.49 31.90 6.27
CA LYS A 245 3.11 31.96 7.60
C LYS A 245 4.17 30.89 7.72
N ILE A 246 5.25 31.20 8.44
CA ILE A 246 6.29 30.21 8.76
C ILE A 246 6.22 29.90 10.25
N VAL A 247 6.25 28.61 10.57
CA VAL A 247 6.31 28.08 11.92
C VAL A 247 7.61 27.31 12.06
N ARG A 248 8.43 27.70 13.03
CA ARG A 248 9.77 27.13 13.22
C ARG A 248 9.77 26.13 14.36
N GLN A 249 10.18 24.91 14.07
CA GLN A 249 10.49 23.93 15.10
C GLN A 249 11.97 24.07 15.47
N LYS A 250 12.24 24.29 16.77
CA LYS A 250 13.61 24.58 17.25
C LYS A 250 14.54 23.37 17.17
N GLU A 251 13.99 22.18 17.28
CA GLU A 251 14.72 20.91 17.22
C GLU A 251 14.10 20.02 16.17
N ARG A 252 14.90 19.15 15.56
CA ARG A 252 14.43 18.20 14.55
C ARG A 252 13.61 17.09 15.19
N GLN A 253 12.29 17.10 14.98
CA GLN A 253 11.35 16.11 15.53
C GLN A 253 10.77 15.20 14.43
N GLY A 254 10.89 15.58 13.15
CA GLY A 254 10.39 14.81 12.02
C GLY A 254 9.04 15.28 11.49
N LEU A 255 8.66 14.68 10.36
CA LEU A 255 7.46 14.99 9.59
C LEU A 255 6.18 14.95 10.43
N ILE A 256 6.03 13.94 11.28
CA ILE A 256 4.81 13.73 12.08
C ILE A 256 4.58 14.90 13.03
N ASN A 257 5.59 15.26 13.83
CA ASN A 257 5.48 16.32 14.82
C ASN A 257 5.40 17.70 14.16
N ALA A 258 6.09 17.91 13.04
CA ALA A 258 5.94 19.12 12.24
C ALA A 258 4.52 19.27 11.65
N ARG A 259 3.90 18.17 11.17
CA ARG A 259 2.49 18.17 10.74
C ARG A 259 1.53 18.53 11.86
N LEU A 260 1.75 17.96 13.05
CA LEU A 260 0.93 18.27 14.23
C LEU A 260 1.09 19.74 14.64
N LEU A 261 2.31 20.28 14.59
CA LEU A 261 2.58 21.70 14.84
C LEU A 261 1.81 22.59 13.84
N GLY A 262 1.89 22.30 12.54
CA GLY A 262 1.12 23.00 11.51
C GLY A 262 -0.39 22.91 11.74
N ALA A 263 -0.90 21.72 12.05
CA ALA A 263 -2.32 21.50 12.32
C ALA A 263 -2.82 22.26 13.58
N SER A 264 -1.96 22.39 14.60
CA SER A 264 -2.31 23.08 15.85
C SER A 264 -2.55 24.58 15.66
N VAL A 265 -1.84 25.22 14.71
CA VAL A 265 -1.97 26.66 14.43
C VAL A 265 -2.93 26.96 13.28
N ALA A 266 -3.34 25.94 12.50
CA ALA A 266 -4.27 26.08 11.39
C ALA A 266 -5.65 26.54 11.87
N THR A 267 -6.28 27.46 11.14
CA THR A 267 -7.55 28.08 11.52
C THR A 267 -8.70 27.77 10.58
N ALA A 268 -8.44 27.12 9.44
CA ALA A 268 -9.47 26.75 8.48
C ALA A 268 -10.26 25.50 8.90
N GLU A 269 -11.34 25.23 8.15
CA GLU A 269 -12.23 24.09 8.38
C GLU A 269 -11.60 22.75 7.97
N THR A 270 -10.76 22.76 6.93
CA THR A 270 -9.99 21.61 6.47
C THR A 270 -8.48 21.87 6.54
N LEU A 271 -7.73 20.78 6.63
CA LEU A 271 -6.27 20.75 6.53
C LEU A 271 -5.91 20.09 5.20
N THR A 272 -5.04 20.72 4.42
CA THR A 272 -4.49 20.14 3.19
C THR A 272 -2.98 20.04 3.33
N PHE A 273 -2.46 18.83 3.49
CA PHE A 273 -1.02 18.59 3.61
C PHE A 273 -0.41 18.41 2.21
N LEU A 274 0.75 19.04 1.99
CA LEU A 274 1.58 18.88 0.81
C LEU A 274 3.05 18.77 1.23
N ASP A 275 3.85 18.07 0.43
CA ASP A 275 5.31 18.10 0.57
C ASP A 275 5.88 19.38 -0.07
N SER A 276 7.13 19.74 0.29
CA SER A 276 7.81 20.96 -0.15
C SER A 276 8.38 20.94 -1.57
N HIS A 277 8.01 19.94 -2.37
CA HIS A 277 8.50 19.70 -3.73
C HIS A 277 7.38 19.17 -4.62
N CYS A 278 6.26 19.89 -4.57
CA CYS A 278 5.04 19.62 -5.33
C CYS A 278 4.71 20.74 -6.33
N GLU A 279 4.00 20.39 -7.40
CA GLU A 279 3.38 21.34 -8.33
C GLU A 279 1.91 20.95 -8.54
N CYS A 280 0.99 21.84 -8.19
CA CYS A 280 -0.44 21.63 -8.27
C CYS A 280 -0.95 21.83 -9.70
N PHE A 281 -1.75 20.89 -10.20
CA PHE A 281 -2.41 21.01 -11.50
C PHE A 281 -3.66 21.90 -11.41
N TYR A 282 -4.24 22.25 -12.55
CA TYR A 282 -5.44 23.08 -12.60
C TYR A 282 -6.62 22.40 -11.89
N GLY A 283 -7.40 23.16 -11.10
CA GLY A 283 -8.62 22.68 -10.44
C GLY A 283 -8.38 21.53 -9.46
N TRP A 284 -7.20 21.45 -8.83
CA TRP A 284 -6.84 20.36 -7.94
C TRP A 284 -7.57 20.41 -6.59
N LEU A 285 -7.94 21.58 -6.09
CA LEU A 285 -8.36 21.74 -4.70
C LEU A 285 -9.87 21.49 -4.51
N GLU A 286 -10.67 21.94 -5.47
CA GLU A 286 -12.13 21.90 -5.39
C GLU A 286 -12.69 20.47 -5.28
N PRO A 287 -12.20 19.46 -6.04
CA PRO A 287 -12.66 18.08 -5.88
C PRO A 287 -12.41 17.52 -4.48
N LEU A 288 -11.27 17.87 -3.86
CA LEU A 288 -10.92 17.42 -2.51
C LEU A 288 -11.88 18.03 -1.47
N LEU A 289 -12.05 19.35 -1.53
CA LEU A 289 -12.87 20.08 -0.56
C LEU A 289 -14.36 19.79 -0.74
N ALA A 290 -14.82 19.61 -1.98
CA ALA A 290 -16.19 19.19 -2.28
C ALA A 290 -16.48 17.81 -1.68
N ARG A 291 -15.54 16.87 -1.80
CA ARG A 291 -15.73 15.52 -1.26
C ARG A 291 -15.80 15.52 0.27
N ILE A 292 -14.99 16.33 0.94
CA ILE A 292 -15.08 16.52 2.41
C ILE A 292 -16.39 17.21 2.81
N ALA A 293 -16.88 18.17 2.01
CA ALA A 293 -18.16 18.82 2.26
C ALA A 293 -19.34 17.83 2.20
N GLU A 294 -19.30 16.86 1.28
CA GLU A 294 -20.29 15.79 1.18
C GLU A 294 -20.14 14.73 2.28
N ASN A 295 -18.90 14.38 2.63
CA ASN A 295 -18.59 13.39 3.64
C ASN A 295 -17.39 13.84 4.49
N TYR A 296 -17.67 14.43 5.64
CA TYR A 296 -16.63 15.02 6.48
C TYR A 296 -15.67 13.99 7.10
N THR A 297 -16.03 12.69 7.08
CA THR A 297 -15.17 11.58 7.53
C THR A 297 -14.29 11.01 6.40
N ALA A 298 -14.39 11.56 5.19
CA ALA A 298 -13.52 11.19 4.08
C ALA A 298 -12.16 11.87 4.22
N VAL A 299 -11.10 11.08 4.09
CA VAL A 299 -9.72 11.54 3.95
C VAL A 299 -9.34 11.38 2.49
N VAL A 300 -9.12 12.49 1.80
CA VAL A 300 -9.08 12.53 0.33
C VAL A 300 -7.70 12.93 -0.16
N SER A 301 -7.14 12.16 -1.08
CA SER A 301 -5.83 12.41 -1.68
C SER A 301 -6.01 12.83 -3.15
N PRO A 302 -5.12 13.69 -3.69
CA PRO A 302 -5.02 13.85 -5.13
C PRO A 302 -4.51 12.56 -5.77
N ASP A 303 -4.74 12.41 -7.07
CA ASP A 303 -3.92 11.54 -7.90
C ASP A 303 -2.53 12.16 -8.07
N ILE A 304 -1.51 11.43 -7.62
CA ILE A 304 -0.15 11.96 -7.48
C ILE A 304 0.61 11.72 -8.77
N ALA A 305 0.79 12.79 -9.54
CA ALA A 305 1.62 12.76 -10.74
C ALA A 305 3.12 12.73 -10.36
N SER A 306 3.93 12.10 -11.19
CA SER A 306 5.38 12.14 -11.02
C SER A 306 5.98 13.38 -11.69
N ILE A 307 6.84 14.08 -10.97
CA ILE A 307 7.78 15.05 -11.52
C ILE A 307 9.14 14.35 -11.55
N ASP A 308 9.72 14.21 -12.74
CA ASP A 308 10.99 13.50 -12.91
C ASP A 308 12.12 14.22 -12.15
N LEU A 309 12.80 13.50 -11.26
CA LEU A 309 13.82 14.08 -10.38
C LEU A 309 15.06 14.61 -11.12
N ASN A 310 15.28 14.22 -12.38
CA ASN A 310 16.46 14.61 -13.16
C ASN A 310 16.18 15.76 -14.13
N THR A 311 14.99 15.78 -14.71
CA THR A 311 14.60 16.67 -15.82
C THR A 311 13.44 17.60 -15.48
N PHE A 312 12.75 17.38 -14.35
CA PHE A 312 11.57 18.12 -13.91
C PHE A 312 10.42 18.12 -14.93
N GLU A 313 10.36 17.06 -15.75
CA GLU A 313 9.20 16.76 -16.58
C GLU A 313 8.01 16.40 -15.70
N PHE A 314 6.87 17.02 -15.95
CA PHE A 314 5.62 16.73 -15.25
C PHE A 314 4.83 15.67 -16.03
N ASN A 315 4.58 14.51 -15.44
CA ASN A 315 3.74 13.48 -16.04
C ASN A 315 2.27 13.90 -15.98
N LYS A 316 1.78 14.51 -17.05
CA LYS A 316 0.43 15.07 -17.13
C LYS A 316 -0.64 13.99 -17.12
N PRO A 317 -1.84 14.28 -16.55
CA PRO A 317 -2.97 13.37 -16.65
C PRO A 317 -3.37 13.16 -18.11
N SER A 318 -3.93 11.99 -18.41
CA SER A 318 -4.46 11.66 -19.74
C SER A 318 -5.97 11.93 -19.80
N PRO A 319 -6.49 12.51 -20.90
CA PRO A 319 -7.92 12.83 -21.02
C PRO A 319 -8.82 11.58 -21.09
N TYR A 320 -8.23 10.41 -21.31
CA TYR A 320 -8.96 9.14 -21.40
C TYR A 320 -9.09 8.39 -20.07
N GLY A 321 -8.50 8.90 -18.98
CA GLY A 321 -8.68 8.34 -17.63
C GLY A 321 -8.14 6.91 -17.41
N TYR A 322 -7.07 6.51 -18.10
CA TYR A 322 -6.56 5.13 -18.00
C TYR A 322 -5.45 4.94 -16.97
N ASN A 323 -5.49 3.78 -16.31
CA ASN A 323 -4.47 3.21 -15.41
C ASN A 323 -4.26 3.94 -14.08
N HIS A 324 -5.35 4.24 -13.38
CA HIS A 324 -5.28 4.65 -11.98
C HIS A 324 -4.66 3.55 -11.11
N ASN A 325 -3.86 3.99 -10.15
CA ASN A 325 -3.39 3.14 -9.07
C ASN A 325 -4.10 3.50 -7.78
N ARG A 326 -4.24 2.51 -6.91
CA ARG A 326 -4.59 2.72 -5.50
C ARG A 326 -3.41 2.31 -4.62
N GLY A 327 -3.34 2.89 -3.43
CA GLY A 327 -2.32 2.55 -2.45
C GLY A 327 -2.58 1.18 -1.83
N ASN A 328 -1.51 0.40 -1.66
CA ASN A 328 -1.51 -0.85 -0.93
C ASN A 328 -0.40 -0.88 0.14
N PHE A 329 -0.25 -2.03 0.79
CA PHE A 329 0.90 -2.34 1.63
C PHE A 329 1.32 -3.79 1.42
N ASP A 330 2.61 -4.06 1.57
CA ASP A 330 3.13 -5.42 1.68
C ASP A 330 3.23 -5.89 3.14
N TRP A 331 3.51 -7.16 3.36
CA TRP A 331 3.67 -7.71 4.71
C TRP A 331 4.99 -7.32 5.40
N SER A 332 5.80 -6.46 4.78
CA SER A 332 6.90 -5.73 5.42
C SER A 332 6.47 -4.33 5.89
N LEU A 333 5.17 -4.01 5.74
CA LEU A 333 4.56 -2.70 6.01
C LEU A 333 5.15 -1.56 5.18
N SER A 334 5.56 -1.88 3.96
CA SER A 334 5.97 -0.91 2.94
C SER A 334 4.75 -0.49 2.13
N PHE A 335 4.63 0.82 1.87
CA PHE A 335 3.63 1.34 0.95
C PHE A 335 3.95 0.92 -0.50
N GLY A 336 2.91 0.68 -1.29
CA GLY A 336 3.04 0.44 -2.72
C GLY A 336 1.81 0.91 -3.50
N TRP A 337 1.88 0.70 -4.81
CA TRP A 337 0.81 1.02 -5.75
C TRP A 337 0.34 -0.27 -6.44
N GLU A 338 -0.95 -0.39 -6.67
CA GLU A 338 -1.54 -1.44 -7.49
C GLU A 338 -2.66 -0.93 -8.37
N SER A 339 -2.94 -1.63 -9.47
CA SER A 339 -4.10 -1.36 -10.30
C SER A 339 -5.40 -1.53 -9.54
N LEU A 340 -6.43 -0.78 -9.94
CA LEU A 340 -7.76 -0.94 -9.35
C LEU A 340 -8.33 -2.35 -9.58
N PRO A 341 -9.06 -2.94 -8.63
CA PRO A 341 -9.81 -4.16 -8.86
C PRO A 341 -11.06 -3.88 -9.72
N GLU A 342 -11.60 -4.93 -10.31
CA GLU A 342 -12.71 -4.82 -11.26
C GLU A 342 -13.98 -4.23 -10.63
N HIS A 343 -14.32 -4.61 -9.40
CA HIS A 343 -15.51 -4.09 -8.72
C HIS A 343 -15.43 -2.58 -8.47
N GLU A 344 -14.24 -2.05 -8.18
CA GLU A 344 -14.05 -0.62 -7.97
C GLU A 344 -14.11 0.16 -9.29
N ARG A 345 -13.61 -0.43 -10.39
CA ARG A 345 -13.81 0.11 -11.75
C ARG A 345 -15.28 0.19 -12.10
N GLN A 346 -16.05 -0.89 -11.86
CA GLN A 346 -17.48 -0.95 -12.18
C GLN A 346 -18.34 0.00 -11.34
N ARG A 347 -17.92 0.29 -10.10
CA ARG A 347 -18.62 1.23 -9.21
C ARG A 347 -18.51 2.68 -9.69
N ARG A 348 -17.40 3.05 -10.33
CA ARG A 348 -17.11 4.40 -10.80
C ARG A 348 -17.74 4.61 -12.18
N LYS A 349 -18.60 5.62 -12.31
CA LYS A 349 -19.28 5.92 -13.58
C LYS A 349 -18.45 6.82 -14.49
N ASP A 350 -17.65 7.69 -13.90
CA ASP A 350 -16.78 8.67 -14.54
C ASP A 350 -15.63 9.04 -13.57
N GLU A 351 -14.72 9.92 -14.02
CA GLU A 351 -13.53 10.29 -13.27
C GLU A 351 -13.77 11.25 -12.08
N THR A 352 -14.98 11.79 -11.95
CA THR A 352 -15.37 12.58 -10.77
C THR A 352 -15.64 11.71 -9.54
N TYR A 353 -15.84 10.39 -9.73
CA TYR A 353 -16.05 9.46 -8.64
C TYR A 353 -14.74 9.18 -7.89
N PRO A 354 -14.75 9.24 -6.53
CA PRO A 354 -13.59 8.88 -5.73
C PRO A 354 -13.17 7.44 -6.03
N ILE A 355 -11.89 7.14 -5.90
CA ILE A 355 -11.35 5.78 -5.85
C ILE A 355 -11.15 5.41 -4.39
N ARG A 356 -11.76 4.33 -3.91
CA ARG A 356 -11.50 3.81 -2.58
C ARG A 356 -10.13 3.12 -2.55
N THR A 357 -9.29 3.56 -1.62
CA THR A 357 -7.91 3.08 -1.53
C THR A 357 -7.63 2.43 -0.17
N PRO A 358 -7.08 1.20 -0.13
CA PRO A 358 -6.71 0.56 1.13
C PRO A 358 -5.77 1.42 1.97
N THR A 359 -4.72 1.94 1.33
CA THR A 359 -3.77 2.87 1.94
C THR A 359 -3.58 4.10 1.06
N PHE A 360 -2.93 5.12 1.59
CA PHE A 360 -2.51 6.30 0.84
C PHE A 360 -1.01 6.55 1.00
N ALA A 361 -0.41 7.32 0.08
CA ALA A 361 1.00 7.68 0.16
C ALA A 361 1.31 8.54 1.40
N GLY A 362 0.32 9.29 1.89
CA GLY A 362 0.41 10.07 3.14
C GLY A 362 1.11 11.42 3.01
N GLY A 363 1.85 11.69 1.93
CA GLY A 363 2.46 12.99 1.64
C GLY A 363 1.41 14.09 1.39
N LEU A 364 0.45 13.79 0.52
CA LEU A 364 -0.51 14.74 -0.02
C LEU A 364 -1.95 14.29 0.26
N PHE A 365 -2.71 15.05 1.04
CA PHE A 365 -4.12 14.77 1.30
C PHE A 365 -4.84 15.97 1.94
N SER A 366 -6.17 15.95 1.89
CA SER A 366 -7.03 16.85 2.64
C SER A 366 -7.93 16.08 3.61
N ILE A 367 -8.21 16.70 4.76
CA ILE A 367 -9.07 16.16 5.81
C ILE A 367 -9.80 17.29 6.55
N SER A 368 -11.02 17.06 7.03
CA SER A 368 -11.65 17.97 7.99
C SER A 368 -10.78 18.12 9.24
N LYS A 369 -10.54 19.36 9.70
CA LYS A 369 -9.75 19.61 10.92
C LYS A 369 -10.40 18.95 12.14
N GLU A 370 -11.72 19.11 12.27
CA GLU A 370 -12.52 18.49 13.32
C GLU A 370 -12.39 16.95 13.28
N TYR A 371 -12.44 16.36 12.08
CA TYR A 371 -12.31 14.91 11.94
C TYR A 371 -10.88 14.43 12.21
N PHE A 372 -9.86 15.19 11.79
CA PHE A 372 -8.45 14.90 12.08
C PHE A 372 -8.19 14.85 13.59
N GLU A 373 -8.75 15.78 14.35
CA GLU A 373 -8.69 15.78 15.83
C GLU A 373 -9.48 14.62 16.42
N TYR A 374 -10.73 14.41 15.98
CA TYR A 374 -11.62 13.36 16.47
C TYR A 374 -11.02 11.95 16.33
N ILE A 375 -10.44 11.67 15.16
CA ILE A 375 -9.83 10.38 14.81
C ILE A 375 -8.44 10.20 15.44
N GLY A 376 -7.98 11.15 16.25
CA GLY A 376 -6.74 11.04 17.03
C GLY A 376 -5.48 11.41 16.25
N THR A 377 -5.55 12.43 15.39
CA THR A 377 -4.43 13.09 14.70
C THR A 377 -3.38 12.12 14.15
N TYR A 378 -2.14 12.18 14.65
CA TYR A 378 -1.08 11.20 14.44
C TYR A 378 -0.62 10.62 15.78
N ASP A 379 0.10 9.50 15.73
CA ASP A 379 0.85 9.00 16.89
C ASP A 379 2.10 9.86 17.13
N GLU A 380 2.02 10.80 18.07
CA GLU A 380 3.09 11.75 18.48
C GLU A 380 4.43 11.07 18.81
N GLU A 381 4.40 9.80 19.20
CA GLU A 381 5.59 9.04 19.55
C GLU A 381 6.29 8.39 18.35
N MET A 382 5.70 8.47 17.14
CA MET A 382 6.41 8.15 15.90
C MET A 382 7.46 9.21 15.60
N LYS A 383 8.64 8.78 15.15
CA LYS A 383 9.80 9.68 15.00
C LYS A 383 10.24 9.80 13.55
N ILE A 384 10.73 10.98 13.19
CA ILE A 384 11.34 11.30 11.89
C ILE A 384 10.38 11.11 10.71
N TRP A 385 10.24 9.89 10.22
CA TRP A 385 9.45 9.54 9.04
C TRP A 385 9.22 8.03 8.97
N GLY A 386 8.11 7.62 8.37
CA GLY A 386 7.85 6.25 7.96
C GLY A 386 6.83 5.56 8.86
N GLY A 387 5.86 4.91 8.21
CA GLY A 387 4.80 4.11 8.84
C GLY A 387 3.54 4.90 9.21
N GLU A 388 3.61 6.24 9.32
CA GLU A 388 2.48 7.07 9.73
C GLU A 388 1.34 7.05 8.71
N ASN A 389 1.66 6.93 7.42
CA ASN A 389 0.68 6.81 6.36
C ASN A 389 -0.07 5.47 6.44
N ILE A 390 0.61 4.37 6.74
CA ILE A 390 -0.02 3.05 6.92
C ILE A 390 -0.85 3.02 8.23
N GLU A 391 -0.33 3.58 9.32
CA GLU A 391 -1.06 3.71 10.59
C GLU A 391 -2.37 4.47 10.41
N MET A 392 -2.30 5.64 9.76
CA MET A 392 -3.47 6.47 9.53
C MET A 392 -4.45 5.79 8.57
N SER A 393 -3.97 5.06 7.57
CA SER A 393 -4.83 4.29 6.66
C SER A 393 -5.66 3.25 7.41
N PHE A 394 -5.01 2.43 8.24
CA PHE A 394 -5.67 1.40 9.04
C PHE A 394 -6.66 2.02 10.02
N ARG A 395 -6.24 3.05 10.74
CA ARG A 395 -7.09 3.77 11.69
C ARG A 395 -8.32 4.40 11.04
N VAL A 396 -8.16 5.12 9.92
CA VAL A 396 -9.28 5.77 9.23
C VAL A 396 -10.33 4.74 8.83
N TRP A 397 -9.93 3.64 8.20
CA TRP A 397 -10.85 2.59 7.78
C TRP A 397 -11.48 1.84 8.96
N GLN A 398 -10.67 1.38 9.91
CA GLN A 398 -11.15 0.59 11.05
C GLN A 398 -12.07 1.40 11.96
N CYS A 399 -11.87 2.72 12.07
CA CYS A 399 -12.67 3.60 12.93
C CYS A 399 -13.84 4.28 12.20
N GLY A 400 -14.20 3.82 10.99
CA GLY A 400 -15.45 4.19 10.32
C GLY A 400 -15.37 5.32 9.29
N GLY A 401 -14.18 5.82 8.98
CA GLY A 401 -13.94 6.78 7.90
C GLY A 401 -13.77 6.12 6.53
N GLN A 402 -13.40 6.92 5.54
CA GLN A 402 -13.09 6.47 4.18
C GLN A 402 -11.79 7.11 3.71
N LEU A 403 -10.94 6.32 3.05
CA LEU A 403 -9.73 6.81 2.41
C LEU A 403 -9.92 6.76 0.89
N GLU A 404 -9.78 7.90 0.24
CA GLU A 404 -10.16 8.06 -1.16
C GLU A 404 -9.11 8.83 -1.95
N ILE A 405 -8.95 8.50 -3.23
CA ILE A 405 -8.18 9.26 -4.22
C ILE A 405 -9.17 9.94 -5.15
N MET A 406 -8.98 11.23 -5.44
CA MET A 406 -9.82 12.01 -6.35
C MET A 406 -9.09 12.23 -7.68
N PRO A 407 -9.41 11.51 -8.77
CA PRO A 407 -8.66 11.60 -10.04
C PRO A 407 -8.71 12.96 -10.72
N CYS A 408 -9.79 13.72 -10.51
CA CYS A 408 -9.86 15.11 -10.98
C CYS A 408 -8.91 16.06 -10.25
N SER A 409 -8.39 15.67 -9.08
CA SER A 409 -7.39 16.40 -8.32
C SER A 409 -6.01 15.83 -8.62
N VAL A 410 -5.17 16.59 -9.33
CA VAL A 410 -3.82 16.14 -9.71
C VAL A 410 -2.78 17.04 -9.08
N VAL A 411 -1.80 16.44 -8.40
CA VAL A 411 -0.65 17.16 -7.85
C VAL A 411 0.62 16.39 -8.20
N GLY A 412 1.57 17.07 -8.83
CA GLY A 412 2.88 16.52 -9.12
C GLY A 412 3.75 16.48 -7.87
N HIS A 413 4.56 15.43 -7.74
CA HIS A 413 5.53 15.23 -6.67
C HIS A 413 6.89 14.80 -7.24
N VAL A 414 7.98 15.38 -6.74
CA VAL A 414 9.34 14.94 -7.10
C VAL A 414 9.69 13.67 -6.32
N PHE A 415 9.43 12.51 -6.93
CA PHE A 415 9.76 11.21 -6.34
C PHE A 415 11.27 10.99 -6.32
N ARG A 416 11.83 10.69 -5.14
CA ARG A 416 13.26 10.44 -4.95
C ARG A 416 13.50 8.95 -4.77
N SER A 417 14.60 8.43 -5.30
CA SER A 417 15.00 7.01 -5.09
C SER A 417 15.64 6.76 -3.72
N LYS A 418 16.09 7.81 -3.04
CA LYS A 418 16.71 7.77 -1.71
C LYS A 418 16.21 8.95 -0.89
N SER A 419 16.08 8.76 0.42
CA SER A 419 15.79 9.87 1.33
C SER A 419 17.01 10.79 1.42
N PRO A 420 16.85 12.12 1.25
CA PRO A 420 17.93 13.09 1.41
C PRO A 420 18.29 13.31 2.90
N HIS A 421 17.45 12.82 3.81
CA HIS A 421 17.54 13.19 5.22
C HIS A 421 18.43 12.22 6.01
N SER A 422 19.23 12.78 6.90
CA SER A 422 19.91 11.99 7.93
C SER A 422 18.88 11.41 8.90
N PHE A 423 19.15 10.18 9.36
CA PHE A 423 18.38 9.54 10.43
C PHE A 423 19.24 9.55 11.70
N PRO A 424 19.05 10.49 12.65
CA PRO A 424 19.92 10.67 13.81
C PRO A 424 20.11 9.41 14.67
N LYS A 425 19.17 8.46 14.61
CA LYS A 425 19.20 7.17 15.31
C LYS A 425 19.18 5.96 14.36
N GLY A 426 19.52 6.17 13.09
CA GLY A 426 19.51 5.15 12.04
C GLY A 426 18.11 4.75 11.56
N THR A 427 18.07 3.80 10.62
CA THR A 427 16.84 3.28 9.99
C THR A 427 15.95 2.47 10.95
N GLN A 428 16.46 2.11 12.13
CA GLN A 428 15.69 1.46 13.20
C GLN A 428 14.44 2.27 13.60
N VAL A 429 14.47 3.59 13.40
CA VAL A 429 13.32 4.47 13.67
C VAL A 429 12.09 4.05 12.86
N ILE A 430 12.26 3.67 11.59
CA ILE A 430 11.15 3.25 10.72
C ILE A 430 10.54 1.94 11.25
N ALA A 431 11.40 0.96 11.56
CA ALA A 431 10.96 -0.32 12.13
C ALA A 431 10.23 -0.12 13.47
N ARG A 432 10.70 0.82 14.31
CA ARG A 432 10.00 1.19 15.56
C ARG A 432 8.61 1.75 15.28
N ASN A 433 8.46 2.68 14.34
CA ASN A 433 7.16 3.25 13.99
C ASN A 433 6.20 2.16 13.45
N GLN A 434 6.71 1.26 12.60
CA GLN A 434 5.95 0.11 12.09
C GLN A 434 5.54 -0.88 13.19
N VAL A 435 6.38 -1.12 14.21
CA VAL A 435 5.97 -1.93 15.37
C VAL A 435 4.83 -1.25 16.13
N ARG A 436 4.89 0.07 16.34
CA ARG A 436 3.82 0.81 17.03
C ARG A 436 2.48 0.67 16.31
N LEU A 437 2.44 0.83 14.98
CA LEU A 437 1.19 0.66 14.23
C LEU A 437 0.72 -0.80 14.22
N ALA A 438 1.64 -1.77 14.15
CA ALA A 438 1.30 -3.19 14.13
C ALA A 438 0.68 -3.64 15.46
N GLU A 439 1.26 -3.20 16.59
CA GLU A 439 0.73 -3.50 17.93
C GLU A 439 -0.67 -2.93 18.16
N VAL A 440 -0.97 -1.76 17.59
CA VAL A 440 -2.28 -1.11 17.79
C VAL A 440 -3.34 -1.63 16.82
N TRP A 441 -3.01 -1.80 15.53
CA TRP A 441 -4.02 -1.93 14.47
C TRP A 441 -4.13 -3.31 13.83
N MET A 442 -3.07 -4.14 13.87
CA MET A 442 -3.01 -5.39 13.08
C MET A 442 -3.46 -6.65 13.81
N ASP A 443 -3.81 -6.55 15.09
CA ASP A 443 -4.28 -7.69 15.91
C ASP A 443 -3.33 -8.91 15.78
N GLU A 444 -3.82 -10.11 15.45
CA GLU A 444 -2.98 -11.31 15.27
C GLU A 444 -2.07 -11.27 14.02
N PHE A 445 -2.39 -10.44 13.02
CA PHE A 445 -1.66 -10.38 11.75
C PHE A 445 -0.30 -9.69 11.88
N LYS A 446 -0.03 -9.01 12.99
CA LYS A 446 1.30 -8.45 13.29
C LYS A 446 2.41 -9.50 13.31
N GLU A 447 2.10 -10.75 13.63
CA GLU A 447 3.06 -11.86 13.62
C GLU A 447 3.60 -12.15 12.21
N ILE A 448 2.79 -11.90 11.17
CA ILE A 448 3.20 -12.03 9.77
C ILE A 448 4.30 -11.03 9.42
N PHE A 449 4.19 -9.80 9.97
CA PHE A 449 5.16 -8.73 9.82
C PHE A 449 6.44 -9.01 10.64
N TYR A 450 6.29 -9.38 11.92
CA TYR A 450 7.44 -9.66 12.79
C TYR A 450 8.32 -10.81 12.26
N ARG A 451 7.73 -11.80 11.61
CA ARG A 451 8.48 -12.88 10.96
C ARG A 451 9.33 -12.41 9.78
N ARG A 452 8.83 -11.45 9.00
CA ARG A 452 9.49 -10.90 7.81
C ARG A 452 10.56 -9.87 8.13
N ASN A 453 10.42 -9.19 9.27
CA ASN A 453 11.34 -8.14 9.71
C ASN A 453 11.89 -8.46 11.10
N THR A 454 13.09 -9.04 11.13
CA THR A 454 13.72 -9.46 12.40
C THR A 454 14.06 -8.30 13.34
N GLU A 455 14.30 -7.09 12.81
CA GLU A 455 14.53 -5.91 13.66
C GLU A 455 13.23 -5.51 14.36
N ALA A 456 12.08 -5.59 13.67
CA ALA A 456 10.77 -5.41 14.29
C ALA A 456 10.51 -6.45 15.40
N ALA A 457 10.77 -7.73 15.14
CA ALA A 457 10.64 -8.78 16.14
C ALA A 457 11.55 -8.54 17.37
N LYS A 458 12.77 -8.05 17.15
CA LYS A 458 13.70 -7.68 18.22
C LYS A 458 13.16 -6.52 19.06
N ILE A 459 12.63 -5.47 18.44
CA ILE A 459 12.02 -4.32 19.12
C ILE A 459 10.85 -4.77 20.00
N VAL A 460 10.00 -5.68 19.50
CA VAL A 460 8.88 -6.26 20.28
C VAL A 460 9.39 -7.05 21.47
N LYS A 461 10.35 -7.96 21.26
CA LYS A 461 10.94 -8.78 22.32
C LYS A 461 11.59 -7.93 23.42
N GLN A 462 12.22 -6.82 23.04
CA GLN A 462 12.87 -5.89 23.96
C GLN A 462 11.91 -4.81 24.50
N LYS A 463 10.67 -4.75 24.01
CA LYS A 463 9.66 -3.71 24.36
C LYS A 463 10.18 -2.28 24.17
N THR A 464 10.98 -2.03 23.14
CA THR A 464 11.62 -0.72 22.88
C THR A 464 10.80 0.21 21.97
N PHE A 465 9.56 -0.18 21.63
CA PHE A 465 8.66 0.64 20.80
C PHE A 465 7.96 1.78 21.56
N GLY A 466 8.11 1.84 22.88
CA GLY A 466 7.53 2.87 23.75
C GLY A 466 6.06 2.58 24.11
N ASP A 467 5.45 3.49 24.85
CA ASP A 467 4.06 3.32 25.29
C ASP A 467 3.06 3.57 24.14
N ILE A 468 2.02 2.74 24.06
CA ILE A 468 0.94 2.80 23.07
C ILE A 468 -0.44 2.93 23.72
N SER A 469 -0.51 3.13 25.04
CA SER A 469 -1.75 3.24 25.83
C SER A 469 -2.74 4.23 25.23
N LYS A 470 -2.29 5.46 24.91
CA LYS A 470 -3.12 6.51 24.27
C LYS A 470 -3.73 6.05 22.93
N ARG A 471 -2.99 5.29 22.12
CA ARG A 471 -3.44 4.81 20.82
C ARG A 471 -4.47 3.69 20.97
N LEU A 472 -4.26 2.79 21.93
CA LEU A 472 -5.23 1.75 22.29
C LEU A 472 -6.52 2.38 22.86
N GLU A 473 -6.41 3.40 23.71
CA GLU A 473 -7.57 4.13 24.23
C GLU A 473 -8.40 4.73 23.10
N ILE A 474 -7.77 5.36 22.10
CA ILE A 474 -8.48 5.86 20.90
C ILE A 474 -9.19 4.71 20.17
N LYS A 475 -8.51 3.58 19.92
CA LYS A 475 -9.09 2.39 19.27
C LYS A 475 -10.34 1.90 20.01
N HIS A 476 -10.29 1.86 21.34
CA HIS A 476 -11.41 1.44 22.19
C HIS A 476 -12.54 2.47 22.23
N ARG A 477 -12.22 3.75 22.46
CA ARG A 477 -13.18 4.86 22.55
C ARG A 477 -14.01 4.99 21.26
N LEU A 478 -13.35 4.85 20.10
CA LEU A 478 -13.98 4.95 18.79
C LEU A 478 -14.62 3.64 18.33
N GLN A 479 -14.54 2.57 19.12
CA GLN A 479 -15.09 1.24 18.81
C GLN A 479 -14.66 0.73 17.42
N CYS A 480 -13.37 0.90 17.11
CA CYS A 480 -12.85 0.56 15.80
C CYS A 480 -12.93 -0.95 15.54
N LYS A 481 -13.18 -1.31 14.28
CA LYS A 481 -13.21 -2.70 13.80
C LYS A 481 -11.80 -3.33 13.87
N ASN A 482 -11.75 -4.65 13.94
CA ASN A 482 -10.49 -5.40 13.95
C ASN A 482 -9.84 -5.48 12.55
N PHE A 483 -8.61 -5.98 12.48
CA PHE A 483 -7.86 -6.06 11.24
C PHE A 483 -8.44 -7.11 10.28
N THR A 484 -9.06 -8.17 10.80
CA THR A 484 -9.81 -9.16 9.99
C THR A 484 -10.94 -8.49 9.20
N TRP A 485 -11.67 -7.56 9.83
CA TRP A 485 -12.69 -6.76 9.14
C TRP A 485 -12.06 -5.89 8.06
N TYR A 486 -10.91 -5.25 8.32
CA TYR A 486 -10.21 -4.43 7.33
C TYR A 486 -9.81 -5.26 6.09
N LEU A 487 -9.18 -6.43 6.29
CA LEU A 487 -8.82 -7.33 5.19
C LEU A 487 -10.05 -7.80 4.40
N ASN A 488 -11.15 -8.14 5.07
CA ASN A 488 -12.34 -8.66 4.38
C ASN A 488 -13.19 -7.59 3.67
N ASN A 489 -13.15 -6.32 4.13
CA ASN A 489 -14.09 -5.28 3.66
C ASN A 489 -13.40 -4.17 2.87
N VAL A 490 -12.12 -3.90 3.14
CA VAL A 490 -11.37 -2.81 2.51
C VAL A 490 -10.38 -3.35 1.49
N TYR A 491 -9.66 -4.43 1.83
CA TYR A 491 -8.64 -4.98 0.95
C TYR A 491 -8.73 -6.51 0.79
N PRO A 492 -9.85 -7.04 0.24
CA PRO A 492 -10.05 -8.47 0.10
C PRO A 492 -9.15 -9.12 -0.96
N GLU A 493 -8.50 -8.33 -1.82
CA GLU A 493 -7.59 -8.82 -2.86
C GLU A 493 -6.19 -9.13 -2.35
N ILE A 494 -5.82 -8.69 -1.14
CA ILE A 494 -4.48 -8.92 -0.60
C ILE A 494 -4.25 -10.41 -0.35
N TYR A 495 -3.09 -10.91 -0.79
CA TYR A 495 -2.65 -12.23 -0.37
C TYR A 495 -2.29 -12.21 1.12
N VAL A 496 -2.97 -13.02 1.94
CA VAL A 496 -2.69 -13.15 3.38
C VAL A 496 -1.89 -14.43 3.65
N PRO A 497 -0.62 -14.34 4.07
CA PRO A 497 0.18 -15.49 4.48
C PRO A 497 -0.40 -16.19 5.72
N ASP A 498 -0.04 -17.45 5.91
CA ASP A 498 -0.43 -18.19 7.10
C ASP A 498 0.07 -17.50 8.38
N LEU A 499 -0.83 -17.31 9.35
CA LEU A 499 -0.49 -16.78 10.67
C LEU A 499 0.56 -17.68 11.36
N ASN A 500 0.41 -19.00 11.25
CA ASN A 500 1.29 -20.00 11.86
C ASN A 500 1.84 -20.99 10.80
N PRO A 501 2.85 -20.59 10.00
CA PRO A 501 3.45 -21.46 9.01
C PRO A 501 4.25 -22.57 9.69
N VAL A 502 4.24 -23.75 9.11
CA VAL A 502 4.97 -24.92 9.64
C VAL A 502 6.48 -24.68 9.66
N ILE A 503 7.02 -24.01 8.63
CA ILE A 503 8.44 -23.65 8.51
C ILE A 503 8.54 -22.27 7.84
N SER A 504 9.32 -21.39 8.46
CA SER A 504 9.73 -20.09 7.93
C SER A 504 11.19 -19.80 8.27
N GLY A 505 11.87 -19.01 7.45
CA GLY A 505 13.25 -18.58 7.67
C GLY A 505 14.02 -18.47 6.36
N TYR A 506 15.34 -18.54 6.44
CA TYR A 506 16.23 -18.46 5.28
C TYR A 506 16.67 -19.85 4.81
N ILE A 507 16.95 -19.99 3.51
CA ILE A 507 17.50 -21.22 2.92
C ILE A 507 19.00 -21.05 2.74
N GLN A 508 19.79 -21.63 3.64
CA GLN A 508 21.26 -21.60 3.56
C GLN A 508 21.81 -22.77 2.75
N ASN A 509 22.68 -22.48 1.80
CA ASN A 509 23.49 -23.48 1.12
C ASN A 509 24.67 -23.90 2.02
N LYS A 510 24.72 -25.18 2.42
CA LYS A 510 25.78 -25.70 3.30
C LYS A 510 27.20 -25.65 2.70
N GLY A 511 27.34 -25.67 1.37
CA GLY A 511 28.65 -25.70 0.73
C GLY A 511 29.30 -24.32 0.59
N ARG A 512 28.51 -23.28 0.34
CA ARG A 512 28.98 -21.90 0.16
C ARG A 512 28.72 -20.97 1.35
N HIS A 513 27.95 -21.42 2.34
CA HIS A 513 27.48 -20.62 3.47
C HIS A 513 26.71 -19.34 3.08
N LEU A 514 26.22 -19.28 1.84
CA LEU A 514 25.35 -18.23 1.31
C LEU A 514 23.88 -18.63 1.43
N CYS A 515 23.00 -17.64 1.42
CA CYS A 515 21.56 -17.82 1.49
C CYS A 515 20.91 -17.55 0.14
N LEU A 516 19.82 -18.26 -0.14
CA LEU A 516 18.95 -17.96 -1.28
C LEU A 516 18.31 -16.59 -1.08
N ASP A 517 18.33 -15.77 -2.12
CA ASP A 517 17.87 -14.39 -2.09
C ASP A 517 17.12 -14.07 -3.39
N VAL A 518 15.98 -13.37 -3.29
CA VAL A 518 15.17 -13.03 -4.46
C VAL A 518 15.82 -11.96 -5.35
N GLY A 519 16.79 -11.21 -4.81
CA GLY A 519 17.43 -10.09 -5.50
C GLY A 519 16.54 -8.84 -5.57
N GLU A 520 17.13 -7.73 -5.98
CA GLU A 520 16.40 -6.45 -6.08
C GLU A 520 15.35 -6.46 -7.21
N ASN A 521 14.17 -5.92 -6.91
CA ASN A 521 13.07 -5.72 -7.87
C ASN A 521 12.68 -7.00 -8.63
N ASN A 522 12.60 -8.13 -7.93
CA ASN A 522 12.13 -9.38 -8.49
C ASN A 522 10.63 -9.60 -8.22
N LEU A 523 9.80 -9.20 -9.19
CA LEU A 523 8.34 -9.36 -9.17
C LEU A 523 7.87 -10.63 -9.90
N GLY A 524 8.79 -11.56 -10.18
CA GLY A 524 8.58 -12.75 -11.00
C GLY A 524 9.36 -12.71 -12.32
N GLY A 525 9.76 -13.89 -12.82
CA GLY A 525 10.45 -14.04 -14.11
C GLY A 525 11.96 -13.79 -14.09
N LYS A 526 12.54 -13.27 -12.99
CA LYS A 526 13.99 -13.17 -12.81
C LYS A 526 14.55 -14.36 -12.02
N PRO A 527 15.77 -14.83 -12.33
CA PRO A 527 16.41 -15.88 -11.55
C PRO A 527 16.70 -15.40 -10.12
N LEU A 528 16.60 -16.30 -9.15
CA LEU A 528 17.06 -16.05 -7.78
C LEU A 528 18.58 -16.05 -7.72
N ILE A 529 19.13 -15.37 -6.72
CA ILE A 529 20.57 -15.25 -6.50
C ILE A 529 20.97 -15.90 -5.17
N MET A 530 22.28 -16.08 -4.99
CA MET A 530 22.86 -16.42 -3.68
C MET A 530 23.50 -15.16 -3.11
N TYR A 531 23.15 -14.80 -1.88
CA TYR A 531 23.67 -13.62 -1.19
C TYR A 531 24.19 -13.96 0.20
N THR A 532 24.97 -13.07 0.80
CA THR A 532 25.44 -13.22 2.18
C THR A 532 24.25 -13.38 3.13
N CYS A 533 24.22 -14.44 3.94
CA CYS A 533 23.16 -14.68 4.91
C CYS A 533 23.14 -13.53 5.93
N HIS A 534 22.18 -12.62 5.84
CA HIS A 534 22.11 -11.46 6.74
C HIS A 534 21.14 -11.67 7.90
N GLY A 535 20.27 -12.69 7.84
CA GLY A 535 19.32 -13.00 8.90
C GLY A 535 18.22 -11.95 9.10
N LEU A 536 18.23 -10.86 8.32
CA LEU A 536 17.27 -9.75 8.44
C LEU A 536 15.82 -10.10 8.03
N GLY A 537 15.59 -11.20 7.30
CA GLY A 537 14.31 -11.50 6.65
C GLY A 537 14.23 -10.87 5.26
N GLY A 538 13.09 -10.27 4.89
CA GLY A 538 12.90 -9.58 3.61
C GLY A 538 13.18 -10.47 2.40
N ASN A 539 14.20 -10.10 1.59
CA ASN A 539 14.56 -10.83 0.37
C ASN A 539 15.05 -12.27 0.60
N GLN A 540 15.44 -12.61 1.84
CA GLN A 540 15.87 -13.96 2.23
C GLN A 540 14.76 -14.75 2.95
N ASP A 541 13.57 -14.17 3.15
CA ASP A 541 12.47 -14.86 3.81
C ASP A 541 11.79 -15.86 2.87
N SER A 542 11.72 -17.12 3.28
CA SER A 542 11.15 -18.22 2.52
C SER A 542 10.07 -18.95 3.32
N PHE A 543 8.88 -19.09 2.74
CA PHE A 543 7.77 -19.86 3.31
C PHE A 543 7.66 -21.23 2.62
N LEU A 544 7.81 -22.31 3.39
CA LEU A 544 7.84 -23.65 2.80
C LEU A 544 6.48 -24.13 2.28
N HIS A 545 5.35 -23.51 2.67
CA HIS A 545 4.02 -23.87 2.15
C HIS A 545 3.84 -23.47 0.67
N SER A 546 4.39 -22.31 0.26
CA SER A 546 4.43 -21.89 -1.14
C SER A 546 5.37 -22.80 -1.96
N ILE A 547 6.54 -23.14 -1.39
CA ILE A 547 7.50 -24.04 -2.02
C ILE A 547 6.94 -25.47 -2.18
N LEU A 548 6.22 -26.01 -1.20
CA LEU A 548 5.62 -27.35 -1.29
C LEU A 548 4.45 -27.41 -2.29
N ASN A 549 3.64 -26.36 -2.44
CA ASN A 549 2.60 -26.32 -3.48
C ASN A 549 3.20 -26.11 -4.88
N ILE A 550 4.25 -25.30 -5.01
CA ILE A 550 5.04 -25.17 -6.24
C ILE A 550 5.73 -26.51 -6.60
N LEU A 551 6.29 -27.23 -5.63
CA LEU A 551 6.89 -28.55 -5.82
C LEU A 551 5.86 -29.68 -6.01
N ARG A 552 4.66 -29.58 -5.43
CA ARG A 552 3.55 -30.53 -5.66
C ARG A 552 2.96 -30.37 -7.05
N ASN A 553 2.78 -29.14 -7.54
CA ASN A 553 2.36 -28.88 -8.91
C ASN A 553 3.40 -29.35 -9.94
N MET A 554 4.70 -29.34 -9.60
CA MET A 554 5.74 -30.00 -10.41
C MET A 554 5.68 -31.54 -10.38
N LYS A 555 5.12 -32.16 -9.33
CA LYS A 555 4.97 -33.62 -9.24
C LYS A 555 3.73 -34.17 -9.94
N LEU A 556 2.70 -33.35 -10.18
CA LEU A 556 1.46 -33.76 -10.85
C LEU A 556 1.56 -33.79 -12.39
N GLY A 557 2.68 -33.35 -12.97
CA GLY A 557 2.98 -33.45 -14.40
C GLY A 557 3.72 -34.72 -14.83
N ILE A 558 3.83 -35.74 -13.98
CA ILE A 558 4.58 -36.98 -14.28
C ILE A 558 3.60 -38.15 -14.44
N ALA A 559 2.71 -38.06 -15.43
CA ALA A 559 1.94 -39.21 -15.89
C ALA A 559 1.36 -38.99 -17.29
N SER A 560 2.18 -38.67 -18.29
CA SER A 560 1.92 -39.02 -19.71
C SER A 560 3.05 -38.51 -20.59
N SER A 561 3.54 -39.40 -21.46
CA SER A 561 4.44 -39.15 -22.59
C SER A 561 5.89 -38.76 -22.27
N ARG A 562 6.80 -39.66 -22.65
CA ARG A 562 8.23 -39.41 -22.80
C ARG A 562 8.42 -38.26 -23.80
N SER A 563 9.39 -37.39 -23.49
CA SER A 563 9.85 -36.24 -24.28
C SER A 563 8.97 -34.99 -24.13
N TYR A 564 9.26 -34.17 -23.10
CA TYR A 564 9.16 -32.70 -23.03
C TYR A 564 9.20 -32.27 -21.54
N VAL A 565 10.39 -32.32 -20.91
CA VAL A 565 10.63 -31.62 -19.63
C VAL A 565 12.04 -31.02 -19.70
N PHE A 566 12.12 -29.80 -20.24
CA PHE A 566 13.29 -28.92 -20.20
C PHE A 566 12.76 -27.49 -20.03
N MET A 567 12.73 -27.01 -18.78
CA MET A 567 12.48 -25.64 -18.27
C MET A 567 11.76 -25.84 -16.93
N LEU A 568 12.27 -25.54 -15.74
CA LEU A 568 13.18 -24.51 -15.26
C LEU A 568 13.93 -25.08 -14.05
N PHE A 569 15.18 -25.52 -14.24
CA PHE A 569 16.24 -25.56 -13.22
C PHE A 569 17.52 -25.93 -13.96
N LYS A 570 18.14 -24.94 -14.59
CA LYS A 570 19.52 -25.05 -15.06
C LYS A 570 20.31 -23.97 -14.34
N ALA A 571 20.63 -24.26 -13.08
CA ALA A 571 21.77 -23.64 -12.43
C ALA A 571 23.00 -24.04 -13.25
N ARG A 572 23.47 -23.14 -14.11
CA ARG A 572 24.75 -23.29 -14.79
C ARG A 572 25.80 -22.89 -13.76
N PHE A 573 26.47 -23.89 -13.19
CA PHE A 573 27.74 -23.69 -12.50
C PHE A 573 28.78 -23.25 -13.54
N SER A 574 29.30 -22.05 -13.35
CA SER A 574 30.62 -21.59 -13.82
C SER A 574 31.16 -20.69 -12.73
#